data_AF-A0A1X7KBZ1-F1
#
_entry.id   AF-A0A1X7KBZ1-F1
#
_cell.length_a   1.000
_cell.length_b   1.000
_cell.length_c   1.000
_cell.angle_alpha   90.00
_cell.angle_beta   90.00
_cell.angle_gamma   90.00
#
_symmetry.space_group_name_H-M   'P 1'
#
loop_
_entity.id
_entity.type
_entity.pdbx_description
1 polymer ?
#
loop_
_entity_poly.entity_id
_entity_poly.type
_entity_poly.pdbx_seq_one_letter_code
_entity_poly.pdbx_strand_id
1 'polypeptide(L)' 'MNAWWIASVCINRTLGGQRSEPLCSRVYRQPPSLWRSFFMALMDRMFRETAHCENIHLRWRDRYGA' A
#
# COMPACT_ATOMS: atom_id res chain seq x y z
N MET A 1 -8.01 9.34 11.79
CA MET A 1 -7.23 9.21 10.52
C MET A 1 -5.79 8.92 10.90
N ASN A 2 -5.31 7.68 10.72
CA ASN A 2 -3.98 7.26 11.19
C ASN A 2 -2.87 7.96 10.37
N ALA A 3 -1.89 8.55 11.05
CA ALA A 3 -0.74 9.24 10.44
C ALA A 3 0.00 8.40 9.37
N TRP A 4 -0.08 7.07 9.50
CA TRP A 4 0.40 6.10 8.52
C TRP A 4 -0.27 6.18 7.14
N TRP A 5 -1.57 6.47 7.09
CA TRP A 5 -2.28 6.68 5.83
C TRP A 5 -1.71 7.90 5.09
N ILE A 6 -1.42 8.97 5.84
CA ILE A 6 -0.84 10.19 5.29
C ILE A 6 0.59 9.95 4.83
N ALA A 7 1.42 9.25 5.61
CA ALA A 7 2.79 8.89 5.22
C ALA A 7 2.81 8.03 3.93
N SER A 8 1.91 7.05 3.83
CA SER A 8 1.78 6.18 2.66
C SER A 8 1.38 6.94 1.39
N VAL A 9 0.49 7.93 1.53
CA VAL A 9 0.08 8.81 0.43
C VAL A 9 1.20 9.79 0.06
N CYS A 10 1.96 10.29 1.05
CA CYS A 10 3.07 11.22 0.81
C CYS A 10 4.21 10.54 0.05
N ILE A 11 4.57 9.30 0.42
CA ILE A 11 5.60 8.52 -0.28
C ILE A 11 5.14 8.15 -1.70
N ASN A 12 3.88 7.77 -1.89
CA ASN A 12 3.33 7.50 -3.23
C ASN A 12 3.38 8.76 -4.10
N ARG A 13 3.08 9.94 -3.51
CA ARG A 13 3.17 11.23 -4.19
C ARG A 13 4.60 11.61 -4.55
N THR A 14 5.59 11.35 -3.69
CA THR A 14 7.00 11.58 -4.02
C THR A 14 7.52 10.65 -5.11
N LEU A 15 6.91 9.47 -5.28
CA LEU A 15 7.22 8.52 -6.35
C LEU A 15 6.37 8.72 -7.63
N GLY A 16 5.64 9.84 -7.73
CA GLY A 16 4.84 10.19 -8.91
C GLY A 16 3.52 9.44 -9.07
N GLY A 17 3.01 8.82 -8.00
CA GLY A 17 1.72 8.12 -7.97
C GLY A 17 0.50 9.03 -7.76
N GLN A 18 -0.70 8.50 -8.04
CA GLN A 18 -1.96 9.21 -7.83
C GLN A 18 -2.15 9.62 -6.36
N ARG A 19 -2.59 10.86 -6.16
CA ARG A 19 -2.66 11.58 -4.86
C ARG A 19 -3.58 10.93 -3.81
N SER A 20 -4.45 10.00 -4.23
CA SER A 20 -5.41 9.30 -3.37
C SER A 20 -5.11 7.80 -3.22
N GLU A 21 -4.13 7.26 -3.94
CA GLU A 21 -3.78 5.83 -3.88
C GLU A 21 -2.73 5.59 -2.78
N PRO A 22 -2.96 4.65 -1.84
CA PRO A 22 -1.96 4.28 -0.86
C PRO A 22 -0.86 3.42 -1.50
N LEU A 23 0.40 3.62 -1.07
CA LEU A 23 1.57 2.90 -1.57
C LEU A 23 1.39 1.37 -1.58
N CYS A 24 0.75 0.82 -0.54
CA CYS A 24 0.45 -0.61 -0.45
C CYS A 24 -0.40 -1.14 -1.61
N SER A 25 -1.39 -0.35 -2.06
CA SER A 25 -2.24 -0.70 -3.23
C SER A 25 -1.40 -0.74 -4.51
N ARG A 26 -0.53 0.25 -4.69
CA ARG A 26 0.37 0.33 -5.85
C ARG A 26 1.34 -0.83 -5.89
N VAL A 27 2.03 -1.11 -4.77
CA VAL A 27 2.97 -2.24 -4.65
C VAL A 27 2.25 -3.57 -4.88
N TYR A 28 1.00 -3.70 -4.43
CA TYR A 28 0.19 -4.88 -4.70
C TYR A 28 -0.09 -5.08 -6.19
N ARG A 29 -0.36 -4.01 -6.96
CA ARG A 29 -0.61 -4.05 -8.42
C ARG A 29 0.64 -4.24 -9.29
N GLN A 30 1.84 -4.02 -8.75
CA GLN A 30 3.09 -4.23 -9.51
C GLN A 30 3.31 -5.73 -9.81
N PRO A 31 3.98 -6.06 -10.93
CA PRO A 31 4.32 -7.44 -11.25
C PRO A 31 5.13 -8.11 -10.13
N PRO A 32 5.04 -9.45 -10.00
CA PRO A 32 5.79 -10.19 -8.98
C PRO A 32 7.28 -9.91 -9.11
N SER A 33 7.84 -9.28 -8.09
CA SER A 33 9.27 -8.99 -7.98
C SER A 33 9.74 -9.29 -6.55
N LEU A 34 11.04 -9.55 -6.40
CA LEU A 34 11.65 -9.81 -5.09
C LEU A 34 11.45 -8.61 -4.15
N TRP A 35 11.57 -7.39 -4.68
CA TRP A 35 11.33 -6.16 -3.94
C TRP A 35 9.88 -6.00 -3.47
N ARG A 36 8.91 -6.38 -4.30
CA ARG A 36 7.48 -6.41 -3.91
C ARG A 36 7.26 -7.35 -2.73
N SER A 37 7.82 -8.55 -2.80
CA SER A 37 7.67 -9.57 -1.75
C SER A 37 8.32 -9.13 -0.44
N PHE A 38 9.53 -8.55 -0.52
CA PHE A 38 10.22 -8.00 0.64
C PHE A 38 9.43 -6.85 1.29
N PHE A 39 8.87 -5.96 0.48
CA PHE A 39 8.03 -4.87 0.98
C PHE A 39 6.76 -5.39 1.67
N MET A 40 6.05 -6.35 1.06
CA MET A 40 4.86 -6.94 1.69
C MET A 40 5.21 -7.61 3.03
N ALA A 41 6.28 -8.39 3.07
CA ALA A 41 6.72 -9.05 4.30
C ALA A 41 7.15 -8.04 5.39
N LEU A 42 7.80 -6.94 4.99
CA LEU A 42 8.17 -5.86 5.90
C LEU A 42 6.92 -5.20 6.50
N MET A 43 5.93 -4.88 5.66
CA MET A 43 4.69 -4.26 6.08
C MET A 43 3.87 -5.19 6.98
N ASP A 44 3.76 -6.47 6.61
CA ASP A 44 3.08 -7.47 7.45
C ASP A 44 3.75 -7.59 8.83
N ARG A 45 5.08 -7.54 8.88
CA ARG A 45 5.84 -7.59 10.14
C ARG A 45 5.70 -6.30 10.96
N MET A 46 5.74 -5.13 10.32
CA MET A 46 5.60 -3.84 10.99
C MET A 46 4.21 -3.67 11.61
N PHE A 47 3.17 -4.12 10.92
CA PHE A 47 1.78 -4.02 11.40
C PHE A 47 1.32 -5.25 12.17
N ARG A 48 2.14 -6.29 12.23
CA ARG A 48 1.80 -7.60 12.82
C ARG A 48 0.48 -8.15 12.26
N GLU A 49 0.23 -7.88 10.99
CA GLU A 49 -1.00 -8.21 10.27
C GLU A 49 -0.61 -8.97 9.01
N THR A 50 -1.24 -10.12 8.75
CA THR A 50 -1.00 -10.89 7.53
C THR A 50 -1.75 -10.26 6.36
N ALA A 51 -1.08 -10.14 5.20
CA ALA A 51 -1.65 -9.56 3.98
C ALA A 51 -2.10 -8.09 4.16
N HIS A 52 -1.33 -7.30 4.91
CA HIS A 52 -1.63 -5.89 5.17
C HIS A 52 -1.78 -5.09 3.87
N CYS A 53 -0.87 -5.31 2.90
CA CYS A 53 -0.94 -4.59 1.63
C CYS A 53 -2.20 -4.94 0.80
N GLU A 54 -2.64 -6.19 0.84
CA GLU A 54 -3.86 -6.65 0.18
C GLU A 54 -5.10 -6.05 0.86
N ASN A 55 -5.16 -6.07 2.20
CA ASN A 55 -6.25 -5.45 2.95
C ASN A 55 -6.39 -3.95 2.67
N ILE A 56 -5.26 -3.23 2.56
CA ILE A 56 -5.26 -1.82 2.17
C ILE A 56 -5.70 -1.64 0.72
N HIS A 57 -5.28 -2.51 -0.21
CA HIS A 57 -5.72 -2.48 -1.60
C HIS A 57 -7.24 -2.69 -1.72
N LEU A 58 -7.78 -3.70 -1.04
CA LEU A 58 -9.21 -4.01 -1.01
C LEU A 58 -10.02 -2.84 -0.42
N ARG A 59 -9.59 -2.29 0.72
CA ARG A 59 -10.23 -1.11 1.34
C ARG A 59 -10.18 0.13 0.44
N TRP A 60 -9.06 0.33 -0.25
CA TRP A 60 -8.94 1.43 -1.19
C TRP A 60 -9.86 1.24 -2.40
N ARG A 61 -9.91 0.04 -2.98
CA ARG A 61 -10.81 -0.29 -4.10
C ARG A 61 -12.27 -0.11 -3.73
N ASP A 62 -12.66 -0.56 -2.53
CA ASP A 62 -14.02 -0.42 -2.01
C ASP A 62 -14.42 1.05 -1.82
N ARG A 63 -13.52 1.85 -1.22
CA ARG A 63 -13.77 3.27 -0.96
C ARG A 63 -13.79 4.14 -2.22
N TYR A 64 -12.96 3.82 -3.21
CA TYR A 64 -12.78 4.66 -4.39
C TYR A 64 -13.46 4.12 -5.65
N GLY A 65 -14.04 2.90 -5.61
CA GLY A 65 -14.83 2.33 -6.70
C GLY A 65 -14.14 2.49 -8.06
N ALA A 66 -13.16 1.64 -8.31
CA ALA A 66 -12.33 1.56 -9.54
C ALA A 66 -12.93 2.22 -10.80
#